data_AF-X1EPR8-F1
#
_entry.id   AF-X1EPR8-F1
#
_cell.length_a   1.000
_cell.length_b   1.000
_cell.length_c   1.000
_cell.angle_alpha   90.00
_cell.angle_beta   90.00
_cell.angle_gamma   90.00
#
_symmetry.space_group_name_H-M   'P 1'
#
loop_
_entity.id
_entity.type
_entity.pdbx_description
1 polymer ?
#
loop_
_entity_poly.entity_id
_entity_poly.type
_entity_poly.pdbx_seq_one_letter_code
_entity_poly.pdbx_strand_id
1 'polypeptide(L)'
;MNSWIKGKLSLIYLFWALIILLVGLLLIEQTKFVQPTSYYTEQIQAAQLMKSSLEAIKKERLKRTIPLDVGLDPNQTGIIGKEYTQLTTTLGNLEAKRTSTNPAFAALLVKYFKEANLKKGDVIAIGASGSFPALILATLSAARALELEPLLIYSVGSSEYGANIPEFTFTQMLDSLNEKN
;
A
#
# COMPACT_ATOMS: atom_id res chain seq x y z
N MET A 1 -36.97 15.99 37.30
CA MET A 1 -36.87 16.18 35.83
C MET A 1 -35.90 17.32 35.60
N ASN A 2 -34.67 17.02 35.18
CA ASN A 2 -33.63 18.02 35.00
C ASN A 2 -34.05 19.03 33.93
N SER A 3 -34.09 20.30 34.31
CA SER A 3 -34.29 21.43 33.41
C SER A 3 -33.18 21.39 32.36
N TRP A 4 -33.56 21.13 31.12
CA TRP A 4 -32.66 21.33 29.99
C TRP A 4 -32.17 22.78 30.05
N ILE A 5 -30.86 22.94 30.22
CA ILE A 5 -30.19 24.23 30.27
C ILE A 5 -30.51 24.95 28.96
N LYS A 6 -31.39 25.96 29.00
CA LYS A 6 -31.67 26.80 27.83
C LYS A 6 -30.37 27.50 27.47
N GLY A 7 -29.81 27.16 26.31
CA GLY A 7 -28.58 27.78 25.81
C GLY A 7 -28.76 29.30 25.76
N LYS A 8 -27.91 30.04 26.47
CA LYS A 8 -27.94 31.52 26.56
C LYS A 8 -27.40 32.22 25.29
N LEU A 9 -27.19 31.50 24.20
CA LEU A 9 -26.61 32.04 22.97
C LEU A 9 -27.71 32.61 22.08
N SER A 10 -27.63 33.90 21.76
CA SER A 10 -28.56 34.55 20.84
C SER A 10 -28.46 33.93 19.44
N LEU A 11 -29.61 33.72 18.80
CA LEU A 11 -29.74 33.20 17.44
C LEU A 11 -28.93 34.01 16.42
N ILE A 12 -28.73 35.32 16.65
CA ILE A 12 -27.92 36.18 15.79
C ILE A 12 -26.45 35.73 15.77
N TYR A 13 -25.90 35.32 16.91
CA TYR A 13 -24.52 34.86 17.01
C TYR A 13 -24.36 33.49 16.36
N LEU A 14 -25.35 32.62 16.49
CA LEU A 14 -25.38 31.32 15.81
C LEU A 14 -25.48 31.49 14.29
N PHE A 15 -26.28 32.44 13.81
CA PHE A 15 -26.38 32.77 12.38
C PHE A 15 -25.03 33.24 11.83
N TRP A 16 -24.38 34.21 12.49
CA TRP A 16 -23.05 34.68 12.07
C TRP A 16 -21.99 33.57 12.14
N ALA A 17 -22.01 32.73 13.18
CA ALA A 17 -21.11 31.59 13.28
C ALA A 17 -21.28 30.62 12.11
N LEU A 18 -22.52 30.34 11.69
CA LEU A 18 -22.81 29.51 10.52
C LEU A 18 -22.31 30.16 9.23
N ILE A 19 -22.52 31.47 9.04
CA ILE A 19 -22.02 32.19 7.87
C ILE A 19 -20.49 32.14 7.80
N ILE A 20 -19.80 32.40 8.91
CA ILE A 20 -18.33 32.32 8.98
C ILE A 20 -17.84 30.91 8.64
N LEU A 21 -18.50 29.87 9.17
CA LEU A 21 -18.17 28.48 8.85
C LEU A 21 -18.34 28.19 7.35
N LEU A 22 -19.48 28.57 6.76
CA LEU A 22 -19.78 28.32 5.36
C LEU A 22 -18.83 29.07 4.43
N VAL A 23 -18.54 30.35 4.73
CA VAL A 23 -17.58 31.15 3.96
C VAL A 23 -16.18 30.56 4.09
N GLY A 24 -15.76 30.17 5.30
CA GLY A 24 -14.47 29.52 5.52
C GLY A 24 -14.32 28.21 4.73
N LEU A 25 -15.36 27.36 4.74
CA LEU A 25 -15.37 26.13 3.94
C LEU A 25 -15.31 26.42 2.44
N LEU A 26 -16.09 27.40 1.95
CA LEU A 26 -16.05 27.83 0.55
C LEU A 26 -14.67 28.32 0.13
N LEU A 27 -14.03 29.15 0.97
CA LEU A 27 -12.68 29.65 0.71
C LEU A 27 -11.67 28.51 0.66
N ILE A 28 -11.69 27.56 1.60
CA ILE A 28 -10.81 26.39 1.59
C ILE A 28 -11.03 25.56 0.32
N GLU A 29 -12.28 25.28 -0.03
CA GLU A 29 -12.63 24.48 -1.20
C GLU A 29 -12.23 25.16 -2.52
N GLN A 30 -12.28 26.49 -2.59
CA GLN A 30 -11.87 27.24 -3.78
C GLN A 30 -10.36 27.49 -3.86
N THR A 31 -9.67 27.54 -2.73
CA THR A 31 -8.22 27.85 -2.66
C THR A 31 -7.34 26.61 -2.56
N LYS A 32 -7.92 25.42 -2.27
CA LYS A 32 -7.14 24.19 -2.25
C LYS A 32 -6.50 23.93 -3.61
N PHE A 33 -5.24 23.56 -3.59
CA PHE A 33 -4.53 23.07 -4.76
C PHE A 33 -3.66 21.88 -4.35
N VAL A 34 -3.42 20.98 -5.30
CA VAL A 34 -2.53 19.85 -5.07
C VAL A 34 -1.12 20.34 -5.37
N GLN A 35 -0.28 20.46 -4.34
CA GLN A 35 1.14 20.72 -4.51
C GLN A 35 1.85 19.39 -4.81
N PRO A 36 2.41 19.19 -6.03
CA PRO A 36 3.19 18.01 -6.33
C PRO A 36 4.47 17.99 -5.49
N THR A 37 4.89 16.80 -5.10
CA THR A 37 6.22 16.59 -4.51
C THR A 37 7.30 16.74 -5.59
N SER A 38 8.56 16.89 -5.18
CA SER A 38 9.70 16.97 -6.11
C SER A 38 9.89 15.72 -7.00
N TYR A 39 9.25 14.60 -6.64
CA TYR A 39 9.39 13.31 -7.32
C TYR A 39 8.03 12.75 -7.76
N TYR A 40 7.05 13.64 -7.98
CA TYR A 40 5.65 13.28 -8.19
C TYR A 40 5.47 12.27 -9.33
N THR A 41 6.14 12.48 -10.47
CA THR A 41 6.03 11.61 -11.64
C THR A 41 6.45 10.18 -11.32
N GLU A 42 7.64 10.00 -10.74
CA GLU A 42 8.16 8.67 -10.39
C GLU A 42 7.35 8.02 -9.26
N GLN A 43 6.81 8.82 -8.32
CA GLN A 43 5.92 8.33 -7.28
C GLN A 43 4.62 7.76 -7.85
N ILE A 44 3.99 8.47 -8.79
CA ILE A 44 2.79 7.99 -9.47
C ILE A 44 3.09 6.74 -10.30
N GLN A 45 4.22 6.73 -11.03
CA GLN A 45 4.64 5.57 -11.80
C GLN A 45 4.86 4.33 -10.92
N ALA A 46 5.56 4.46 -9.80
CA ALA A 46 5.81 3.36 -8.87
C ALA A 46 4.50 2.82 -8.25
N ALA A 47 3.58 3.71 -7.86
CA ALA A 47 2.28 3.31 -7.34
C ALA A 47 1.42 2.60 -8.41
N GLN A 48 1.42 3.09 -9.65
CA GLN A 48 0.71 2.44 -10.75
C GLN A 48 1.29 1.05 -11.06
N LEU A 49 2.62 0.92 -11.03
CA LEU A 49 3.30 -0.35 -11.26
C LEU A 49 2.99 -1.38 -10.17
N MET A 50 3.00 -0.98 -8.89
CA MET A 50 2.60 -1.86 -7.80
C MET A 50 1.13 -2.29 -7.94
N LYS A 51 0.23 -1.35 -8.29
CA LYS A 51 -1.19 -1.64 -8.50
C LYS A 51 -1.40 -2.66 -9.62
N SER A 52 -0.80 -2.45 -10.80
CA SER A 52 -0.94 -3.39 -11.92
C SER A 52 -0.31 -4.75 -11.61
N SER A 53 0.78 -4.77 -10.86
CA SER A 53 1.42 -6.01 -10.41
C SER A 53 0.56 -6.81 -9.44
N LEU A 54 -0.13 -6.15 -8.50
CA LEU A 54 -1.11 -6.82 -7.63
C LEU A 54 -2.25 -7.45 -8.44
N GLU A 55 -2.77 -6.74 -9.44
CA GLU A 55 -3.79 -7.31 -10.34
C GLU A 55 -3.26 -8.51 -11.14
N ALA A 56 -1.99 -8.49 -11.56
CA ALA A 56 -1.36 -9.61 -12.25
C ALA A 56 -1.16 -10.82 -11.31
N ILE A 57 -0.74 -10.58 -10.06
CA ILE A 57 -0.61 -11.60 -9.00
C ILE A 57 -1.97 -12.22 -8.70
N LYS A 58 -3.03 -11.42 -8.56
CA LYS A 58 -4.40 -11.91 -8.37
C LYS A 58 -4.82 -12.86 -9.49
N LYS A 59 -4.58 -12.47 -10.75
CA LYS A 59 -4.89 -13.31 -11.92
C LYS A 59 -4.12 -14.62 -11.90
N GLU A 60 -2.83 -14.58 -11.56
CA GLU A 60 -2.01 -15.79 -11.47
C GLU A 60 -2.50 -16.72 -10.34
N ARG A 61 -2.82 -16.17 -9.17
CA ARG A 61 -3.38 -16.94 -8.06
C ARG A 61 -4.64 -17.70 -8.46
N LEU A 62 -5.56 -17.01 -9.15
CA LEU A 62 -6.80 -17.60 -9.63
C LEU A 62 -6.56 -18.65 -10.73
N LYS A 63 -5.61 -18.41 -11.63
CA LYS A 63 -5.17 -19.40 -12.64
C LYS A 63 -4.67 -20.69 -12.00
N ARG A 64 -3.99 -20.59 -10.86
CA ARG A 64 -3.55 -21.74 -10.03
C ARG A 64 -4.67 -22.38 -9.21
N THR A 65 -5.92 -21.94 -9.37
CA THR A 65 -7.09 -22.43 -8.62
C THR A 65 -6.95 -22.23 -7.11
N ILE A 66 -6.17 -21.23 -6.68
CA ILE A 66 -6.04 -20.85 -5.28
C ILE A 66 -7.12 -19.80 -4.98
N PRO A 67 -8.08 -20.08 -4.08
CA PRO A 67 -9.19 -19.17 -3.83
C PRO A 67 -8.73 -17.88 -3.15
N LEU A 68 -9.47 -16.81 -3.41
CA LEU A 68 -9.38 -15.55 -2.65
C LEU A 68 -10.32 -15.65 -1.46
N ASP A 69 -9.82 -15.32 -0.29
CA ASP A 69 -10.65 -15.18 0.91
C ASP A 69 -10.97 -13.70 1.11
N VAL A 70 -12.21 -13.30 0.85
CA VAL A 70 -12.67 -11.90 0.99
C VAL A 70 -12.69 -11.47 2.45
N GLY A 71 -12.83 -12.42 3.38
CA GLY A 71 -12.74 -12.20 4.81
C GLY A 71 -11.33 -11.83 5.26
N LEU A 72 -10.29 -12.35 4.60
CA LEU A 72 -8.87 -12.02 4.84
C LEU A 72 -8.34 -10.90 3.93
N ASP A 73 -8.81 -10.81 2.70
CA ASP A 73 -8.39 -9.84 1.69
C ASP A 73 -9.61 -9.13 1.06
N PRO A 74 -10.23 -8.15 1.76
CA PRO A 74 -11.43 -7.46 1.27
C PRO A 74 -11.21 -6.73 -0.06
N ASN A 75 -9.97 -6.26 -0.28
CA ASN A 75 -9.57 -5.57 -1.51
C ASN A 75 -9.22 -6.55 -2.64
N GLN A 76 -9.26 -7.86 -2.38
CA GLN A 76 -8.98 -8.93 -3.34
C GLN A 76 -7.67 -8.74 -4.09
N THR A 77 -6.64 -8.29 -3.39
CA THR A 77 -5.30 -8.04 -3.92
C THR A 77 -4.60 -9.32 -4.40
N GLY A 78 -5.00 -10.47 -3.85
CA GLY A 78 -4.43 -11.78 -4.19
C GLY A 78 -3.10 -12.08 -3.51
N ILE A 79 -2.48 -11.11 -2.83
CA ILE A 79 -1.16 -11.25 -2.22
C ILE A 79 -1.20 -11.68 -0.74
N ILE A 80 -2.36 -11.58 -0.09
CA ILE A 80 -2.57 -12.00 1.31
C ILE A 80 -2.66 -13.52 1.39
N GLY A 81 -1.82 -14.12 2.24
CA GLY A 81 -1.81 -15.56 2.48
C GLY A 81 -2.89 -16.04 3.44
N LYS A 82 -2.63 -17.19 4.08
CA LYS A 82 -3.52 -17.84 5.05
C LYS A 82 -3.06 -17.55 6.47
N GLU A 83 -3.94 -17.79 7.44
CA GLU A 83 -3.58 -17.74 8.85
C GLU A 83 -2.44 -18.72 9.15
N TYR A 84 -2.61 -20.01 8.83
CA TYR A 84 -1.61 -21.03 9.10
C TYR A 84 -1.32 -21.95 7.91
N THR A 85 -0.05 -22.28 7.71
CA THR A 85 0.48 -23.17 6.66
C THR A 85 1.81 -23.79 7.13
N GLN A 86 2.39 -24.70 6.34
CA GLN A 86 3.73 -25.24 6.60
C GLN A 86 4.86 -24.20 6.51
N LEU A 87 4.62 -23.05 5.86
CA LEU A 87 5.59 -21.95 5.75
C LEU A 87 5.41 -20.89 6.84
N THR A 88 4.40 -21.03 7.71
CA THR A 88 4.14 -20.09 8.80
C THR A 88 5.21 -20.24 9.89
N THR A 89 6.03 -19.20 10.09
CA THR A 89 7.11 -19.22 11.09
C THR A 89 6.74 -18.54 12.39
N THR A 90 5.85 -17.55 12.35
CA THR A 90 5.49 -16.69 13.49
C THR A 90 4.07 -16.15 13.33
N LEU A 91 3.49 -15.69 14.44
CA LEU A 91 2.24 -14.92 14.43
C LEU A 91 2.36 -13.66 13.55
N GLY A 92 1.25 -13.23 12.95
CA GLY A 92 1.16 -12.04 12.11
C GLY A 92 0.06 -11.09 12.57
N ASN A 93 0.09 -9.85 12.06
CA ASN A 93 -1.03 -8.93 12.19
C ASN A 93 -1.66 -8.73 10.80
N LEU A 94 -2.90 -9.19 10.63
CA LEU A 94 -3.62 -9.15 9.36
C LEU A 94 -3.85 -7.71 8.88
N GLU A 95 -4.14 -6.78 9.78
CA GLU A 95 -4.40 -5.38 9.44
C GLU A 95 -3.15 -4.73 8.83
N ALA A 96 -1.98 -4.98 9.42
CA ALA A 96 -0.69 -4.53 8.90
C ALA A 96 -0.41 -5.12 7.51
N LYS A 97 -0.76 -6.40 7.28
CA LYS A 97 -0.62 -7.01 5.93
C LYS A 97 -1.50 -6.29 4.91
N ARG A 98 -2.77 -6.05 5.24
CA ARG A 98 -3.71 -5.31 4.39
C ARG A 98 -3.25 -3.88 4.13
N THR A 99 -2.78 -3.17 5.15
CA THR A 99 -2.25 -1.81 4.96
C THR A 99 -1.09 -1.82 3.98
N SER A 100 -0.21 -2.82 4.06
CA SER A 100 0.95 -2.92 3.17
C SER A 100 0.61 -3.14 1.69
N THR A 101 -0.62 -3.55 1.35
CA THR A 101 -1.05 -3.71 -0.05
C THR A 101 -1.38 -2.38 -0.72
N ASN A 102 -1.36 -1.26 0.00
CA ASN A 102 -1.66 0.05 -0.57
C ASN A 102 -0.50 0.50 -1.51
N PRO A 103 -0.76 0.77 -2.79
CA PRO A 103 0.28 1.22 -3.73
C PRO A 103 1.00 2.52 -3.35
N ALA A 104 0.46 3.31 -2.42
CA ALA A 104 1.14 4.45 -1.84
C ALA A 104 2.48 4.08 -1.16
N PHE A 105 2.68 2.83 -0.74
CA PHE A 105 3.98 2.37 -0.24
C PHE A 105 5.07 2.41 -1.32
N ALA A 106 4.76 2.12 -2.58
CA ALA A 106 5.73 2.24 -3.66
C ALA A 106 6.13 3.71 -3.89
N ALA A 107 5.17 4.63 -3.84
CA ALA A 107 5.43 6.07 -3.88
C ALA A 107 6.26 6.57 -2.68
N LEU A 108 6.01 6.02 -1.49
CA LEU A 108 6.81 6.33 -0.30
C LEU A 108 8.27 5.87 -0.47
N LEU A 109 8.49 4.68 -1.04
CA LEU A 109 9.86 4.19 -1.28
C LEU A 109 10.62 4.99 -2.34
N VAL A 110 9.93 5.53 -3.36
CA VAL A 110 10.56 6.49 -4.29
C VAL A 110 11.10 7.70 -3.53
N LYS A 111 10.34 8.25 -2.56
CA LYS A 111 10.82 9.36 -1.72
C LYS A 111 12.07 8.95 -0.94
N TYR A 112 12.06 7.80 -0.28
CA TYR A 112 13.22 7.33 0.49
C TYR A 112 14.45 7.06 -0.39
N PHE A 113 14.28 6.48 -1.57
CA PHE A 113 15.39 6.26 -2.51
C PHE A 113 15.98 7.57 -3.04
N LYS A 114 15.13 8.57 -3.32
CA LYS A 114 15.60 9.91 -3.71
C LYS A 114 16.28 10.66 -2.56
N GLU A 115 15.76 10.54 -1.33
CA GLU A 115 16.39 11.10 -0.12
C GLU A 115 17.75 10.44 0.18
N ALA A 116 17.91 9.16 -0.14
CA ALA A 116 19.18 8.44 -0.13
C ALA A 116 20.10 8.79 -1.32
N ASN A 117 19.69 9.72 -2.19
CA ASN A 117 20.43 10.21 -3.35
C ASN A 117 20.79 9.12 -4.39
N LEU A 118 20.02 8.04 -4.46
CA LEU A 118 20.22 6.97 -5.43
C LEU A 118 20.03 7.48 -6.86
N LYS A 119 20.83 6.93 -7.77
CA LYS A 119 20.86 7.24 -9.20
C LYS A 119 20.45 6.01 -10.00
N LYS A 120 19.97 6.27 -11.22
CA LYS A 120 19.73 5.23 -12.23
C LYS A 120 20.96 4.32 -12.35
N GLY A 121 20.74 3.01 -12.33
CA GLY A 121 21.78 1.99 -12.40
C GLY A 121 22.45 1.66 -11.05
N ASP A 122 22.15 2.39 -9.97
CA ASP A 122 22.65 2.02 -8.64
C ASP A 122 22.06 0.68 -8.21
N VAL A 123 22.92 -0.14 -7.61
CA VAL A 123 22.54 -1.44 -7.06
C VAL A 123 22.00 -1.28 -5.66
N ILE A 124 20.82 -1.87 -5.38
CA ILE A 124 20.24 -1.92 -4.04
C ILE A 124 20.12 -3.36 -3.57
N ALA A 125 20.62 -3.66 -2.36
CA ALA A 125 20.40 -4.95 -1.72
C ALA A 125 19.13 -4.90 -0.86
N ILE A 126 18.19 -5.83 -1.12
CA ILE A 126 16.90 -5.91 -0.43
C ILE A 126 16.87 -7.18 0.41
N GLY A 127 17.02 -7.05 1.73
CA GLY A 127 16.78 -8.14 2.66
C GLY A 127 15.29 -8.25 2.97
N ALA A 128 14.65 -9.37 2.62
CA ALA A 128 13.23 -9.56 2.85
C ALA A 128 12.87 -11.00 3.23
N SER A 129 11.68 -11.16 3.80
CA SER A 129 11.06 -12.46 4.05
C SER A 129 9.65 -12.52 3.47
N GLY A 130 9.08 -13.72 3.39
CA GLY A 130 7.71 -13.94 2.94
C GLY A 130 6.66 -13.21 3.79
N SER A 131 7.00 -12.67 4.96
CA SER A 131 6.05 -12.02 5.86
C SER A 131 5.33 -10.81 5.25
N PHE A 132 5.98 -9.97 4.44
CA PHE A 132 5.38 -8.76 3.87
C PHE A 132 5.56 -8.70 2.35
N PRO A 133 4.91 -9.59 1.58
CA PRO A 133 5.13 -9.69 0.15
C PRO A 133 4.74 -8.41 -0.60
N ALA A 134 3.73 -7.67 -0.11
CA ALA A 134 3.35 -6.40 -0.70
C ALA A 134 4.41 -5.29 -0.53
N LEU A 135 5.17 -5.30 0.57
CA LEU A 135 6.29 -4.35 0.73
C LEU A 135 7.49 -4.72 -0.14
N ILE A 136 7.73 -6.01 -0.38
CA ILE A 136 8.72 -6.43 -1.37
C ILE A 136 8.30 -5.91 -2.75
N LEU A 137 7.04 -6.12 -3.13
CA LEU A 137 6.50 -5.64 -4.40
C LEU A 137 6.57 -4.11 -4.53
N ALA A 138 6.26 -3.37 -3.45
CA ALA A 138 6.40 -1.91 -3.40
C ALA A 138 7.85 -1.47 -3.65
N THR A 139 8.81 -2.16 -3.02
CA THR A 139 10.24 -1.89 -3.14
C THR A 139 10.74 -2.11 -4.57
N LEU A 140 10.38 -3.26 -5.15
CA LEU A 140 10.73 -3.57 -6.54
C LEU A 140 10.05 -2.62 -7.53
N SER A 141 8.82 -2.20 -7.26
CA SER A 141 8.11 -1.22 -8.11
C SER A 141 8.78 0.15 -8.09
N ALA A 142 9.20 0.62 -6.91
CA ALA A 142 9.96 1.85 -6.77
C ALA A 142 11.34 1.77 -7.45
N ALA A 143 12.04 0.64 -7.27
CA ALA A 143 13.31 0.37 -7.93
C ALA A 143 13.17 0.41 -9.45
N ARG A 144 12.14 -0.25 -10.00
CA ARG A 144 11.85 -0.26 -11.44
C ARG A 144 11.53 1.14 -11.98
N ALA A 145 10.73 1.93 -11.25
CA ALA A 145 10.38 3.30 -11.65
C ALA A 145 11.59 4.25 -11.66
N LEU A 146 12.57 4.00 -10.80
CA LEU A 146 13.82 4.77 -10.73
C LEU A 146 14.97 4.16 -11.53
N GLU A 147 14.72 3.05 -12.24
CA GLU A 147 15.73 2.32 -13.01
C GLU A 147 16.95 1.93 -12.15
N LEU A 148 16.68 1.46 -10.93
CA LEU A 148 17.68 0.87 -10.03
C LEU A 148 17.84 -0.63 -10.31
N GLU A 149 18.95 -1.21 -9.88
CA GLU A 149 19.26 -2.62 -10.02
C GLU A 149 19.06 -3.37 -8.69
N PRO A 150 17.91 -4.02 -8.45
CA PRO A 150 17.65 -4.69 -7.18
C PRO A 150 18.30 -6.08 -7.09
N LEU A 151 18.97 -6.34 -5.97
CA LEU A 151 19.38 -7.67 -5.53
C LEU A 151 18.52 -8.11 -4.34
N LEU A 152 17.58 -9.02 -4.57
CA LEU A 152 16.68 -9.53 -3.54
C LEU A 152 17.29 -10.73 -2.79
N ILE A 153 17.53 -10.58 -1.50
CA ILE A 153 17.93 -11.63 -0.57
C ILE A 153 16.67 -12.06 0.20
N TYR A 154 16.14 -13.22 -0.14
CA TYR A 154 14.79 -13.63 0.27
C TYR A 154 14.77 -14.87 1.17
N SER A 155 14.13 -14.75 2.32
CA SER A 155 13.72 -15.89 3.15
C SER A 155 12.28 -16.31 2.81
N VAL A 156 12.11 -17.57 2.38
CA VAL A 156 10.80 -18.13 1.98
C VAL A 156 9.81 -18.22 3.15
N GLY A 157 10.31 -18.45 4.37
CA GLY A 157 9.48 -18.46 5.58
C GLY A 157 8.72 -17.14 5.77
N SER A 158 7.49 -17.23 6.28
CA SER A 158 6.57 -16.10 6.39
C SER A 158 5.82 -16.14 7.72
N SER A 159 5.49 -14.98 8.28
CA SER A 159 4.45 -14.89 9.32
C SER A 159 3.09 -15.29 8.74
N GLU A 160 2.09 -15.44 9.62
CA GLU A 160 0.69 -15.50 9.22
C GLU A 160 0.34 -14.39 8.22
N TYR A 161 -0.52 -14.74 7.26
CA TYR A 161 -1.07 -13.86 6.22
C TYR A 161 -0.05 -13.27 5.22
N GLY A 162 1.25 -13.58 5.33
CA GLY A 162 2.24 -13.24 4.31
C GLY A 162 2.20 -14.19 3.11
N ALA A 163 3.28 -14.32 2.36
CA ALA A 163 3.40 -15.24 1.23
C ALA A 163 3.65 -16.69 1.69
N ASN A 164 2.74 -17.21 2.51
CA ASN A 164 2.88 -18.50 3.19
C ASN A 164 2.16 -19.67 2.48
N ILE A 165 1.52 -19.44 1.35
CA ILE A 165 0.89 -20.52 0.57
C ILE A 165 2.00 -21.27 -0.19
N PRO A 166 2.28 -22.56 0.08
CA PRO A 166 3.43 -23.26 -0.50
C PRO A 166 3.48 -23.26 -2.03
N GLU A 167 2.32 -23.32 -2.69
CA GLU A 167 2.20 -23.33 -4.15
C GLU A 167 2.23 -21.91 -4.76
N PHE A 168 2.28 -20.89 -3.91
CA PHE A 168 2.16 -19.48 -4.26
C PHE A 168 2.91 -18.58 -3.27
N THR A 169 4.20 -18.85 -3.09
CA THR A 169 5.12 -17.97 -2.35
C THR A 169 5.47 -16.73 -3.17
N PHE A 170 6.23 -15.79 -2.61
CA PHE A 170 6.59 -14.58 -3.33
C PHE A 170 7.47 -14.86 -4.56
N THR A 171 8.22 -15.96 -4.59
CA THR A 171 8.99 -16.33 -5.80
C THR A 171 8.06 -16.66 -6.96
N GLN A 172 7.02 -17.47 -6.75
CA GLN A 172 6.03 -17.76 -7.80
C GLN A 172 5.26 -16.51 -8.23
N MET A 173 4.98 -15.59 -7.30
CA MET A 173 4.39 -14.30 -7.64
C MET A 173 5.32 -13.50 -8.55
N LEU A 174 6.60 -13.37 -8.18
CA LEU A 174 7.60 -12.62 -8.93
C LEU A 174 7.87 -13.22 -10.32
N ASP A 175 8.00 -14.55 -10.40
CA ASP A 175 8.18 -15.27 -11.67
C ASP A 175 7.04 -14.95 -12.65
N SER A 176 5.79 -14.96 -12.15
CA SER A 176 4.61 -14.64 -12.99
C SER A 176 4.56 -13.20 -13.49
N LEU A 177 5.23 -12.28 -12.80
CA LEU A 177 5.38 -10.88 -13.22
C LEU A 177 6.48 -10.74 -14.28
N ASN A 178 7.55 -11.55 -14.17
CA ASN A 178 8.67 -11.53 -15.10
C ASN A 178 8.34 -12.21 -16.44
N GLU A 179 7.51 -13.26 -16.45
CA GLU A 179 7.06 -13.94 -17.68
C GLU A 179 6.22 -13.04 -18.62
N LYS A 180 5.73 -11.89 -18.13
CA LYS A 180 4.89 -10.95 -18.88
C LYS A 180 5.65 -9.74 -19.42
N ASN A 181 6.96 -9.69 -19.24
CA ASN A 181 7.86 -8.69 -19.82
C ASN A 181 8.72 -9.31 -20.93
#